data_AF-A0A8T3W726-F1
#
_entry.id   AF-A0A8T3W726-F1
#
_cell.length_a   1.000
_cell.length_b   1.000
_cell.length_c   1.000
_cell.angle_alpha   90.00
_cell.angle_beta   90.00
_cell.angle_gamma   90.00
#
_symmetry.space_group_name_H-M   'P 1'
#
loop_
_entity.id
_entity.type
_entity.pdbx_description
1 polymer ?
#
loop_
_entity_poly.entity_id
_entity_poly.type
_entity_poly.pdbx_seq_one_letter_code
_entity_poly.pdbx_strand_id
1 'polypeptide(L)'
;MTEKITKPRFEEAVGLTAMNLDGGLTFNAQGVGPLDFAGLRGVDYGQGFRMPTMPELVSLVHASLENKNIKTAKLVVDTLRQYWLSGNTGVRWIPNEGMYLQDNPELIDGRVFMDEKVLRDKLSRDDNGISYSGDKSVRFVPYGFKVESQSSLDLTKNRGIIALVNGEENAEQLAKASQHYRKNPWFYAFGNVDSPQTRVAVLSSDDLDGRLRVKAYGDEDFDSWYSFRGTSVVAKMRSV
;
A
#
# COMPACT_ATOMS: atom_id res chain seq x y z
N MET A 1 3.79 -16.03 -21.49
CA MET A 1 2.34 -15.88 -21.71
C MET A 1 1.87 -14.85 -20.70
N THR A 2 1.45 -13.67 -21.14
CA THR A 2 0.87 -12.66 -20.26
C THR A 2 -0.55 -13.13 -19.91
N GLU A 3 -0.77 -13.60 -18.69
CA GLU A 3 -2.12 -13.79 -18.18
C GLU A 3 -2.85 -12.45 -18.29
N LYS A 4 -3.96 -12.46 -19.02
CA LYS A 4 -4.75 -11.26 -19.25
C LYS A 4 -5.47 -10.96 -17.94
N ILE A 5 -4.93 -10.04 -17.13
CA ILE A 5 -5.55 -9.64 -15.87
C ILE A 5 -6.98 -9.16 -16.17
N THR A 6 -7.95 -9.93 -15.69
CA THR A 6 -9.39 -9.63 -15.78
C THR A 6 -9.73 -8.43 -14.91
N LYS A 7 -10.82 -7.72 -15.25
CA LYS A 7 -11.35 -6.63 -14.42
C LYS A 7 -11.55 -7.15 -12.98
N PRO A 8 -11.12 -6.43 -11.93
CA PRO A 8 -11.25 -6.92 -10.56
C PRO A 8 -12.72 -7.18 -10.22
N ARG A 9 -13.01 -8.35 -9.65
CA ARG A 9 -14.34 -8.67 -9.11
C ARG A 9 -14.57 -7.86 -7.84
N PHE A 10 -15.78 -7.31 -7.70
CA PHE A 10 -16.19 -6.51 -6.55
C PHE A 10 -17.62 -6.90 -6.18
N GLU A 11 -17.83 -7.39 -4.97
CA GLU A 11 -19.15 -7.78 -4.47
C GLU A 11 -19.39 -7.24 -3.06
N GLU A 12 -20.52 -6.57 -2.86
CA GLU A 12 -20.99 -6.19 -1.52
C GLU A 12 -21.59 -7.42 -0.84
N ALA A 13 -21.07 -7.79 0.34
CA ALA A 13 -21.63 -8.87 1.14
C ALA A 13 -22.73 -8.36 2.09
N VAL A 14 -23.80 -9.14 2.24
CA VAL A 14 -24.93 -8.79 3.13
C VAL A 14 -24.52 -9.01 4.59
N GLY A 15 -24.31 -7.90 5.30
CA GLY A 15 -23.82 -7.84 6.68
C GLY A 15 -22.58 -6.94 6.77
N LEU A 16 -22.78 -5.70 7.22
CA LEU A 16 -21.78 -4.62 7.41
C LEU A 16 -20.72 -4.46 6.30
N THR A 17 -21.00 -3.57 5.35
CA THR A 17 -20.04 -2.84 4.47
C THR A 17 -18.83 -3.61 3.92
N ALA A 18 -18.92 -4.93 3.77
CA ALA A 18 -17.81 -5.76 3.31
C ALA A 18 -17.78 -5.84 1.77
N MET A 19 -16.57 -5.87 1.21
CA MET A 19 -16.26 -5.94 -0.20
C MET A 19 -15.37 -7.15 -0.46
N ASN A 20 -15.81 -8.10 -1.27
CA ASN A 20 -14.97 -9.22 -1.68
C ASN A 20 -14.25 -8.86 -2.99
N LEU A 21 -12.93 -9.03 -3.00
CA LEU A 21 -12.06 -8.83 -4.16
C LEU A 21 -11.48 -10.17 -4.63
N ASP A 22 -10.92 -10.16 -5.84
CA ASP A 22 -10.11 -11.28 -6.33
C ASP A 22 -8.92 -11.58 -5.39
N GLY A 23 -8.40 -12.80 -5.46
CA GLY A 23 -7.32 -13.25 -4.56
C GLY A 23 -7.78 -13.59 -3.13
N GLY A 24 -9.10 -13.62 -2.88
CA GLY A 24 -9.66 -14.01 -1.59
C GLY A 24 -9.54 -12.94 -0.51
N LEU A 25 -9.35 -11.67 -0.91
CA LEU A 25 -9.35 -10.54 0.01
C LEU A 25 -10.78 -10.06 0.28
N THR A 26 -11.11 -9.85 1.54
CA THR A 26 -12.37 -9.24 1.95
C THR A 26 -12.07 -7.96 2.70
N PHE A 27 -12.68 -6.85 2.32
CA PHE A 27 -12.44 -5.56 2.96
C PHE A 27 -13.68 -5.03 3.66
N ASN A 28 -13.58 -4.55 4.90
CA ASN A 28 -14.66 -3.80 5.52
C ASN A 28 -14.49 -2.31 5.19
N ALA A 29 -15.45 -1.76 4.45
CA ALA A 29 -15.50 -0.38 3.97
C ALA A 29 -15.95 0.61 5.06
N GLN A 30 -16.25 0.16 6.27
CA GLN A 30 -16.50 1.04 7.40
C GLN A 30 -15.28 1.93 7.63
N GLY A 31 -15.55 3.23 7.79
CA GLY A 31 -14.50 4.20 8.05
C GLY A 31 -13.97 4.10 9.47
N VAL A 32 -12.66 4.12 9.59
CA VAL A 32 -11.92 4.19 10.84
C VAL A 32 -10.96 5.38 10.76
N GLY A 33 -11.21 6.38 11.60
CA GLY A 33 -10.48 7.66 11.59
C GLY A 33 -11.36 8.87 11.24
N PRO A 34 -10.75 10.08 11.12
CA PRO A 34 -9.31 10.31 11.10
C PRO A 34 -8.62 10.06 12.45
N LEU A 35 -7.44 9.45 12.39
CA LEU A 35 -6.57 9.13 13.53
C LEU A 35 -5.11 9.25 13.08
N ASP A 36 -4.19 9.39 14.02
CA ASP A 36 -2.77 9.25 13.71
C ASP A 36 -2.40 7.81 13.36
N PHE A 37 -1.17 7.60 12.90
CA PHE A 37 -0.72 6.29 12.44
C PHE A 37 -0.72 5.23 13.56
N ALA A 38 -0.37 5.62 14.79
CA ALA A 38 -0.39 4.74 15.95
C ALA A 38 -1.83 4.34 16.34
N GLY A 39 -2.73 5.31 16.38
CA GLY A 39 -4.14 5.14 16.70
C GLY A 39 -4.84 4.20 15.74
N LEU A 40 -4.54 4.29 14.45
CA LEU A 40 -5.09 3.38 13.44
C LEU A 40 -4.76 1.91 13.73
N ARG A 41 -3.56 1.61 14.24
CA ARG A 41 -3.19 0.23 14.63
C ARG A 41 -3.86 -0.26 15.91
N GLY A 42 -4.37 0.65 16.74
CA GLY A 42 -5.09 0.34 17.97
C GLY A 42 -6.60 0.15 17.79
N VAL A 43 -7.15 0.38 16.60
CA VAL A 43 -8.61 0.29 16.39
C VAL A 43 -9.07 -1.15 16.17
N ASP A 44 -10.26 -1.45 16.71
CA ASP A 44 -11.04 -2.63 16.31
C ASP A 44 -11.65 -2.43 14.92
N TYR A 45 -11.12 -3.14 13.93
CA TYR A 45 -11.60 -3.15 12.56
C TYR A 45 -12.80 -4.09 12.33
N GLY A 46 -13.27 -4.74 13.38
CA GLY A 46 -14.27 -5.81 13.36
C GLY A 46 -13.61 -7.19 13.42
N GLN A 47 -14.37 -8.18 13.88
CA GLN A 47 -13.87 -9.54 14.08
C GLN A 47 -13.25 -10.12 12.79
N GLY A 48 -11.95 -10.41 12.84
CA GLY A 48 -11.19 -10.99 11.73
C GLY A 48 -10.55 -9.99 10.76
N PHE A 49 -10.84 -8.69 10.88
CA PHE A 49 -10.27 -7.63 10.06
C PHE A 49 -9.01 -7.02 10.68
N ARG A 50 -8.11 -6.55 9.82
CA ARG A 50 -6.91 -5.78 10.20
C ARG A 50 -6.67 -4.62 9.24
N MET A 51 -5.70 -3.79 9.60
CA MET A 51 -5.16 -2.78 8.69
C MET A 51 -4.53 -3.48 7.46
N PRO A 52 -4.84 -3.04 6.23
CA PRO A 52 -4.30 -3.63 5.01
C PRO A 52 -2.83 -3.29 4.83
N THR A 53 -2.05 -4.21 4.27
CA THR A 53 -0.69 -3.91 3.78
C THR A 53 -0.78 -3.06 2.52
N MET A 54 0.33 -2.44 2.11
CA MET A 54 0.37 -1.65 0.88
C MET A 54 -0.06 -2.46 -0.38
N PRO A 55 0.38 -3.71 -0.60
CA PRO A 55 -0.12 -4.55 -1.69
C PRO A 55 -1.66 -4.71 -1.69
N GLU A 56 -2.24 -5.02 -0.53
CA GLU A 56 -3.69 -5.21 -0.38
C GLU A 56 -4.45 -3.90 -0.63
N LEU A 57 -3.90 -2.78 -0.16
CA LEU A 57 -4.49 -1.47 -0.35
C LEU A 57 -4.54 -1.06 -1.83
N VAL A 58 -3.51 -1.42 -2.61
CA VAL A 58 -3.50 -1.19 -4.06
C VAL A 58 -4.65 -1.94 -4.74
N SER A 59 -4.87 -3.21 -4.38
CA SER A 59 -5.98 -3.99 -4.93
C SER A 59 -7.33 -3.37 -4.58
N LEU A 60 -7.50 -2.91 -3.33
CA LEU A 60 -8.71 -2.21 -2.90
C LEU A 60 -8.96 -0.93 -3.70
N VAL A 61 -7.93 -0.09 -3.84
CA VAL A 61 -8.04 1.20 -4.55
C VAL A 61 -8.35 0.96 -6.03
N HIS A 62 -7.65 0.03 -6.68
CA HIS A 62 -7.90 -0.34 -8.06
C HIS A 62 -9.34 -0.83 -8.26
N ALA A 63 -9.80 -1.79 -7.45
CA ALA A 63 -11.16 -2.31 -7.54
C ALA A 63 -12.22 -1.23 -7.27
N SER A 64 -11.97 -0.32 -6.32
CA SER A 64 -12.91 0.75 -6.00
C SER A 64 -13.01 1.79 -7.12
N LEU A 65 -11.89 2.13 -7.76
CA LEU A 65 -11.87 3.03 -8.92
C LEU A 65 -12.52 2.40 -10.16
N GLU A 66 -12.49 1.07 -10.31
CA GLU A 66 -13.19 0.36 -11.38
C GLU A 66 -14.72 0.27 -11.18
N ASN A 67 -15.19 0.58 -9.97
CA ASN A 67 -16.57 0.40 -9.53
C ASN A 67 -17.13 1.64 -8.79
N LYS A 68 -16.79 2.86 -9.22
CA LYS A 68 -17.13 4.14 -8.54
C LYS A 68 -18.63 4.38 -8.33
N ASN A 69 -19.49 3.66 -9.04
CA ASN A 69 -20.95 3.72 -8.91
C ASN A 69 -21.47 2.91 -7.72
N ILE A 70 -20.66 2.03 -7.13
CA ILE A 70 -21.02 1.25 -5.93
C ILE A 70 -20.76 2.09 -4.68
N LYS A 71 -21.69 2.07 -3.73
CA LYS A 71 -21.66 2.93 -2.54
C LYS A 71 -20.41 2.70 -1.70
N THR A 72 -20.05 1.45 -1.43
CA THR A 72 -18.85 1.08 -0.67
C THR A 72 -17.55 1.47 -1.38
N ALA A 73 -17.44 1.23 -2.69
CA ALA A 73 -16.31 1.68 -3.51
C ALA A 73 -16.13 3.21 -3.47
N LYS A 74 -17.23 3.96 -3.53
CA LYS A 74 -17.21 5.43 -3.43
C LYS A 74 -16.62 5.92 -2.09
N LEU A 75 -16.90 5.22 -0.98
CA LEU A 75 -16.33 5.57 0.33
C LEU A 75 -14.80 5.46 0.34
N VAL A 76 -14.24 4.44 -0.31
CA VAL A 76 -12.79 4.26 -0.45
C VAL A 76 -12.20 5.39 -1.28
N VAL A 77 -12.81 5.69 -2.44
CA VAL A 77 -12.34 6.75 -3.35
C VAL A 77 -12.39 8.13 -2.68
N ASP A 78 -13.47 8.44 -1.95
CA ASP A 78 -13.61 9.70 -1.22
C ASP A 78 -12.53 9.84 -0.13
N THR A 79 -12.12 8.74 0.48
CA THR A 79 -11.10 8.75 1.54
C THR A 79 -9.69 8.91 0.99
N LEU A 80 -9.40 8.20 -0.11
CA LEU A 80 -8.15 8.34 -0.84
C LEU A 80 -7.89 9.81 -1.20
N ARG A 81 -8.96 10.54 -1.56
CA ARG A 81 -8.93 11.98 -1.82
C ARG A 81 -8.77 12.84 -0.57
N GLN A 82 -9.54 12.58 0.48
CA GLN A 82 -9.66 13.53 1.60
C GLN A 82 -8.61 13.35 2.70
N TYR A 83 -8.15 12.12 2.94
CA TYR A 83 -7.48 11.80 4.20
C TYR A 83 -6.26 10.88 4.09
N TRP A 84 -5.90 10.49 2.86
CA TRP A 84 -4.85 9.53 2.53
C TRP A 84 -5.09 8.14 3.14
N LEU A 85 -4.93 7.10 2.34
CA LEU A 85 -4.99 5.72 2.81
C LEU A 85 -3.57 5.26 3.16
N SER A 86 -3.25 5.16 4.45
CA SER A 86 -1.99 4.55 4.87
C SER A 86 -2.03 3.03 4.62
N GLY A 87 -0.93 2.31 4.73
CA GLY A 87 -0.91 0.85 4.73
C GLY A 87 -0.11 0.34 5.93
N ASN A 88 -0.30 -0.91 6.33
CA ASN A 88 0.54 -1.58 7.34
C ASN A 88 1.85 -2.05 6.73
N THR A 89 2.57 -1.14 6.07
CA THR A 89 3.85 -1.40 5.44
C THR A 89 4.82 -0.28 5.84
N GLY A 90 5.86 -0.66 6.57
CA GLY A 90 6.95 0.23 6.97
C GLY A 90 7.99 0.35 5.85
N VAL A 91 8.65 1.51 5.80
CA VAL A 91 9.74 1.82 4.89
C VAL A 91 10.94 2.29 5.70
N ARG A 92 12.07 1.60 5.58
CA ARG A 92 13.33 1.97 6.24
C ARG A 92 14.36 2.35 5.19
N TRP A 93 14.64 3.64 5.09
CA TRP A 93 15.65 4.21 4.19
C TRP A 93 17.02 4.16 4.82
N ILE A 94 18.02 3.71 4.06
CA ILE A 94 19.42 3.59 4.49
C ILE A 94 20.30 4.46 3.57
N PRO A 95 21.14 5.36 4.13
CA PRO A 95 22.01 6.23 3.35
C PRO A 95 22.83 5.48 2.30
N ASN A 96 22.84 5.99 1.06
CA ASN A 96 23.60 5.47 -0.08
C ASN A 96 23.30 4.01 -0.48
N GLU A 97 22.35 3.33 0.18
CA GLU A 97 21.99 1.95 -0.11
C GLU A 97 20.64 1.87 -0.83
N GLY A 98 19.56 2.28 -0.16
CA GLY A 98 18.21 2.17 -0.70
C GLY A 98 17.14 2.14 0.39
N MET A 99 16.08 1.36 0.17
CA MET A 99 15.04 1.16 1.15
C MET A 99 14.73 -0.32 1.41
N TYR A 100 14.57 -0.65 2.69
CA TYR A 100 13.87 -1.84 3.12
C TYR A 100 12.39 -1.56 3.28
N LEU A 101 11.57 -2.55 3.00
CA LEU A 101 10.14 -2.53 3.15
C LEU A 101 9.74 -3.73 3.98
N GLN A 102 8.84 -3.53 4.94
CA GLN A 102 8.32 -4.63 5.77
C GLN A 102 6.81 -4.50 5.90
N ASP A 103 6.10 -5.57 5.55
CA ASP A 103 4.68 -5.68 5.84
C ASP A 103 4.45 -6.08 7.30
N ASN A 104 3.46 -5.46 7.93
CA ASN A 104 3.12 -5.65 9.34
C ASN A 104 4.33 -5.54 10.27
N PRO A 105 5.08 -4.42 10.23
CA PRO A 105 6.22 -4.24 11.12
C PRO A 105 5.76 -4.14 12.58
N GLU A 106 6.67 -4.46 13.49
CA GLU A 106 6.45 -4.27 14.92
C GLU A 106 6.33 -2.78 15.25
N LEU A 107 5.58 -2.47 16.32
CA LEU A 107 5.56 -1.14 16.91
C LEU A 107 6.20 -1.12 18.28
N ILE A 108 7.07 -0.13 18.48
CA ILE A 108 7.62 0.23 19.78
C ILE A 108 7.20 1.66 20.05
N ASP A 109 6.49 1.88 21.16
CA ASP A 109 5.97 3.20 21.56
C ASP A 109 5.15 3.90 20.45
N GLY A 110 4.34 3.12 19.73
CA GLY A 110 3.47 3.61 18.66
C GLY A 110 4.17 3.90 17.32
N ARG A 111 5.48 3.68 17.23
CA ARG A 111 6.31 3.96 16.04
C ARG A 111 6.76 2.68 15.35
N VAL A 112 6.99 2.75 14.04
CA VAL A 112 7.47 1.59 13.28
C VAL A 112 8.88 1.23 13.74
N PHE A 113 9.06 -0.01 14.18
CA PHE A 113 10.36 -0.54 14.51
C PHE A 113 10.85 -1.48 13.41
N MET A 114 12.01 -1.13 12.84
CA MET A 114 12.62 -1.80 11.69
C MET A 114 14.14 -1.84 11.88
N ASP A 115 14.62 -2.87 12.56
CA ASP A 115 16.05 -3.11 12.77
C ASP A 115 16.71 -3.55 11.45
N GLU A 116 17.71 -2.79 11.01
CA GLU A 116 18.35 -3.01 9.72
C GLU A 116 19.04 -4.38 9.62
N LYS A 117 19.70 -4.83 10.69
CA LYS A 117 20.41 -6.10 10.68
C LYS A 117 19.42 -7.25 10.55
N VAL A 118 18.33 -7.23 11.31
CA VAL A 118 17.25 -8.21 11.23
C VAL A 118 16.61 -8.21 9.84
N LEU A 119 16.39 -7.04 9.24
CA LEU A 119 15.84 -6.94 7.89
C LEU A 119 16.78 -7.55 6.86
N ARG A 120 18.07 -7.22 6.92
CA ARG A 120 19.11 -7.73 6.03
C ARG A 120 19.24 -9.26 6.14
N ASP A 121 19.26 -9.80 7.35
CA ASP A 121 19.40 -11.24 7.61
C ASP A 121 18.19 -12.06 7.10
N LYS A 122 17.02 -11.43 6.94
CA LYS A 122 15.81 -12.08 6.38
C LYS A 122 15.84 -12.19 4.85
N LEU A 123 16.64 -11.37 4.16
CA LEU A 123 16.69 -11.38 2.69
C LEU A 123 17.46 -12.61 2.20
N SER A 124 16.86 -13.36 1.27
CA SER A 124 17.42 -14.63 0.81
C SER A 124 17.36 -14.84 -0.71
N ARG A 125 16.61 -14.01 -1.43
CA ARG A 125 16.43 -14.11 -2.88
C ARG A 125 16.56 -12.74 -3.52
N ASP A 126 17.21 -12.66 -4.68
CA ASP A 126 17.16 -11.47 -5.55
C ASP A 126 16.32 -11.78 -6.79
N ASP A 127 15.50 -10.81 -7.20
CA ASP A 127 14.73 -10.87 -8.43
C ASP A 127 14.75 -9.48 -9.09
N ASN A 128 15.46 -9.37 -10.21
CA ASN A 128 15.61 -8.14 -10.98
C ASN A 128 16.11 -6.92 -10.15
N GLY A 129 17.04 -7.16 -9.22
CA GLY A 129 17.60 -6.11 -8.36
C GLY A 129 16.65 -5.64 -7.26
N ILE A 130 15.67 -6.45 -6.90
CA ILE A 130 14.90 -6.35 -5.67
C ILE A 130 15.17 -7.61 -4.87
N SER A 131 15.63 -7.46 -3.63
CA SER A 131 15.86 -8.59 -2.74
C SER A 131 14.62 -8.84 -1.88
N TYR A 132 14.31 -10.11 -1.60
CA TYR A 132 13.12 -10.56 -0.88
C TYR A 132 13.50 -11.55 0.23
N SER A 133 12.74 -11.53 1.32
CA SER A 133 12.64 -12.67 2.24
C SER A 133 11.91 -13.84 1.59
N GLY A 134 12.06 -15.04 2.17
CA GLY A 134 11.39 -16.26 1.66
C GLY A 134 9.87 -16.14 1.58
N ASP A 135 9.24 -15.42 2.50
CA ASP A 135 7.81 -15.11 2.53
C ASP A 135 7.42 -13.79 1.81
N LYS A 136 8.42 -13.09 1.24
CA LYS A 136 8.31 -11.76 0.63
C LYS A 136 7.78 -10.65 1.53
N SER A 137 7.67 -10.87 2.84
CA SER A 137 7.17 -9.85 3.79
C SER A 137 8.21 -8.75 4.04
N VAL A 138 9.51 -9.05 3.83
CA VAL A 138 10.62 -8.09 3.82
C VAL A 138 11.22 -8.00 2.43
N ARG A 139 11.44 -6.77 1.97
CA ARG A 139 11.96 -6.47 0.62
C ARG A 139 13.02 -5.38 0.71
N PHE A 140 13.99 -5.40 -0.18
CA PHE A 140 14.98 -4.33 -0.32
C PHE A 140 15.13 -3.95 -1.78
N VAL A 141 15.24 -2.64 -2.04
CA VAL A 141 15.53 -2.11 -3.37
C VAL A 141 16.56 -0.99 -3.25
N PRO A 142 17.65 -1.04 -4.03
CA PRO A 142 18.66 0.01 -4.01
C PRO A 142 18.12 1.30 -4.63
N TYR A 143 18.77 2.42 -4.32
CA TYR A 143 18.49 3.70 -4.98
C TYR A 143 18.68 3.63 -6.50
N GLY A 144 18.19 4.67 -7.20
CA GLY A 144 18.29 4.78 -8.67
C GLY A 144 17.02 4.36 -9.43
N PHE A 145 15.92 4.12 -8.72
CA PHE A 145 14.60 4.06 -9.34
C PHE A 145 14.03 5.47 -9.57
N LYS A 146 13.11 5.59 -10.53
CA LYS A 146 12.46 6.87 -10.88
C LYS A 146 11.58 7.35 -9.73
N VAL A 147 11.74 8.59 -9.33
CA VAL A 147 10.85 9.27 -8.38
C VAL A 147 9.97 10.28 -9.11
N GLU A 148 9.04 10.88 -8.39
CA GLU A 148 8.16 11.94 -8.87
C GLU A 148 7.18 11.50 -9.98
N SER A 149 6.84 12.43 -10.88
CA SER A 149 5.87 12.21 -11.96
C SER A 149 6.38 11.18 -12.96
N GLN A 150 5.55 10.18 -13.25
CA GLN A 150 5.88 9.15 -14.21
C GLN A 150 4.62 8.63 -14.91
N SER A 151 4.76 8.02 -16.09
CA SER A 151 3.59 7.48 -16.78
C SER A 151 3.02 6.27 -16.01
N SER A 152 1.76 5.91 -16.24
CA SER A 152 1.21 4.65 -15.69
C SER A 152 2.04 3.44 -16.12
N LEU A 153 2.57 3.43 -17.35
CA LEU A 153 3.45 2.35 -17.82
C LEU A 153 4.81 2.35 -17.12
N ASP A 154 5.34 3.52 -16.75
CA ASP A 154 6.60 3.60 -15.99
C ASP A 154 6.43 2.98 -14.60
N LEU A 155 5.26 3.14 -13.97
CA LEU A 155 4.99 2.54 -12.65
C LEU A 155 5.17 1.01 -12.67
N THR A 156 4.76 0.33 -13.75
CA THR A 156 4.86 -1.14 -13.83
C THR A 156 6.28 -1.65 -13.94
N LYS A 157 7.23 -0.77 -14.29
CA LYS A 157 8.66 -1.09 -14.45
C LYS A 157 9.52 -0.47 -13.35
N ASN A 158 8.92 0.32 -12.47
CA ASN A 158 9.64 1.05 -11.45
C ASN A 158 9.97 0.12 -10.27
N ARG A 159 11.24 -0.26 -10.11
CA ARG A 159 11.68 -1.16 -9.05
C ARG A 159 11.30 -0.70 -7.64
N GLY A 160 11.29 0.61 -7.38
CA GLY A 160 10.85 1.17 -6.11
C GLY A 160 9.36 0.91 -5.86
N ILE A 161 8.53 1.06 -6.90
CA ILE A 161 7.09 0.73 -6.84
C ILE A 161 6.89 -0.77 -6.70
N ILE A 162 7.52 -1.59 -7.54
CA ILE A 162 7.40 -3.05 -7.52
C ILE A 162 7.76 -3.60 -6.13
N ALA A 163 8.84 -3.11 -5.51
CA ALA A 163 9.19 -3.49 -4.16
C ALA A 163 8.11 -3.03 -3.16
N LEU A 164 7.64 -1.78 -3.24
CA LEU A 164 6.66 -1.20 -2.33
C LEU A 164 5.32 -1.97 -2.32
N VAL A 165 4.86 -2.39 -3.50
CA VAL A 165 3.57 -3.08 -3.67
C VAL A 165 3.71 -4.59 -3.80
N ASN A 166 4.91 -5.12 -3.52
CA ASN A 166 5.22 -6.55 -3.50
C ASN A 166 4.89 -7.28 -4.82
N GLY A 167 5.50 -6.82 -5.92
CA GLY A 167 5.51 -7.52 -7.20
C GLY A 167 4.91 -6.74 -8.37
N GLU A 168 5.21 -7.21 -9.57
CA GLU A 168 4.82 -6.57 -10.83
C GLU A 168 3.31 -6.56 -11.03
N GLU A 169 2.60 -7.61 -10.60
CA GLU A 169 1.14 -7.69 -10.71
C GLU A 169 0.46 -6.53 -9.96
N ASN A 170 0.87 -6.28 -8.72
CA ASN A 170 0.34 -5.17 -7.93
C ASN A 170 0.79 -3.82 -8.49
N ALA A 171 2.00 -3.73 -9.08
CA ALA A 171 2.44 -2.52 -9.77
C ALA A 171 1.57 -2.23 -11.02
N GLU A 172 1.13 -3.27 -11.72
CA GLU A 172 0.18 -3.15 -12.83
C GLU A 172 -1.21 -2.72 -12.36
N GLN A 173 -1.71 -3.24 -11.25
CA GLN A 173 -2.96 -2.78 -10.64
C GLN A 173 -2.87 -1.29 -10.27
N LEU A 174 -1.75 -0.85 -9.70
CA LEU A 174 -1.51 0.56 -9.39
C LEU A 174 -1.46 1.45 -10.64
N ALA A 175 -0.84 0.96 -11.72
CA ALA A 175 -0.82 1.63 -13.00
C ALA A 175 -2.22 1.76 -13.63
N LYS A 176 -3.07 0.74 -13.51
CA LYS A 176 -4.48 0.80 -13.94
C LYS A 176 -5.26 1.79 -13.08
N ALA A 177 -5.08 1.74 -11.77
CA ALA A 177 -5.68 2.71 -10.85
C ALA A 177 -5.30 4.16 -11.22
N SER A 178 -4.04 4.43 -11.60
CA SER A 178 -3.63 5.78 -11.98
C SER A 178 -4.23 6.29 -13.29
N GLN A 179 -4.73 5.41 -14.17
CA GLN A 179 -5.41 5.81 -15.42
C GLN A 179 -6.78 6.46 -15.18
N HIS A 180 -7.34 6.32 -13.98
CA HIS A 180 -8.57 7.00 -13.56
C HIS A 180 -8.40 8.50 -13.31
N TYR A 181 -7.17 9.00 -13.40
CA TYR A 181 -6.80 10.38 -13.13
C TYR A 181 -6.26 11.05 -14.40
N ARG A 182 -6.48 12.36 -14.51
CA ARG A 182 -6.05 13.13 -15.69
C ARG A 182 -4.54 13.34 -15.75
N LYS A 183 -3.87 13.48 -14.60
CA LYS A 183 -2.42 13.72 -14.54
C LYS A 183 -1.69 12.43 -14.22
N ASN A 184 -0.45 12.37 -14.70
CA ASN A 184 0.48 11.29 -14.40
C ASN A 184 0.62 11.04 -12.89
N PRO A 185 0.67 9.77 -12.45
CA PRO A 185 0.91 9.44 -11.06
C PRO A 185 2.25 10.01 -10.57
N TRP A 186 2.34 10.23 -9.26
CA TRP A 186 3.54 10.74 -8.61
C TRP A 186 4.02 9.77 -7.53
N PHE A 187 5.28 9.35 -7.61
CA PHE A 187 5.92 8.54 -6.58
C PHE A 187 6.79 9.41 -5.69
N TYR A 188 6.33 9.66 -4.47
CA TYR A 188 7.13 10.37 -3.49
C TYR A 188 8.00 9.38 -2.70
N ALA A 189 9.30 9.46 -2.94
CA ALA A 189 10.32 8.63 -2.34
C ALA A 189 11.63 9.43 -2.28
N PHE A 190 12.53 9.03 -1.38
CA PHE A 190 13.84 9.65 -1.31
C PHE A 190 14.76 9.14 -2.42
N GLY A 191 15.51 10.04 -3.04
CA GLY A 191 16.61 9.68 -3.95
C GLY A 191 17.87 9.26 -3.20
N ASN A 192 18.07 9.80 -2.00
CA ASN A 192 19.05 9.40 -0.99
C ASN A 192 18.61 10.00 0.37
N VAL A 193 19.18 9.54 1.49
CA VAL A 193 19.02 10.15 2.82
C VAL A 193 20.38 10.30 3.50
N ASP A 194 20.54 11.35 4.32
CA ASP A 194 21.81 11.61 5.04
C ASP A 194 21.97 10.74 6.30
N SER A 195 20.86 10.22 6.83
CA SER A 195 20.81 9.32 7.97
C SER A 195 19.66 8.33 7.82
N PRO A 196 19.68 7.16 8.48
CA PRO A 196 18.59 6.20 8.38
C PRO A 196 17.24 6.78 8.80
N GLN A 197 16.19 6.54 8.01
CA GLN A 197 14.86 7.09 8.24
C GLN A 197 13.79 6.00 8.17
N THR A 198 12.92 5.93 9.17
CA THR A 198 11.71 5.08 9.12
C THR A 198 10.51 5.93 8.72
N ARG A 199 9.70 5.39 7.81
CA ARG A 199 8.52 6.01 7.21
C ARG A 199 7.44 4.97 6.98
N VAL A 200 6.27 5.43 6.55
CA VAL A 200 5.11 4.58 6.26
C VAL A 200 4.68 4.72 4.81
N ALA A 201 4.21 3.62 4.24
CA ALA A 201 3.65 3.59 2.90
C ALA A 201 2.22 4.18 2.90
N VAL A 202 1.93 5.07 1.96
CA VAL A 202 0.63 5.74 1.86
C VAL A 202 0.19 5.92 0.41
N LEU A 203 -1.09 5.73 0.14
CA LEU A 203 -1.77 6.17 -1.08
C LEU A 203 -2.58 7.42 -0.80
N SER A 204 -2.57 8.36 -1.73
CA SER A 204 -3.47 9.51 -1.69
C SER A 204 -3.81 9.91 -3.11
N SER A 205 -4.85 10.72 -3.27
CA SER A 205 -5.10 11.38 -4.54
C SER A 205 -5.54 12.82 -4.34
N ASP A 206 -5.44 13.59 -5.39
CA ASP A 206 -6.27 14.78 -5.54
C ASP A 206 -7.72 14.36 -5.90
N ASP A 207 -8.55 15.33 -6.28
CA ASP A 207 -9.72 15.05 -7.13
C ASP A 207 -9.31 14.30 -8.41
N LEU A 208 -10.28 13.70 -9.11
CA LEU A 208 -10.03 12.90 -10.33
C LEU A 208 -9.36 13.72 -11.46
N ASP A 209 -9.47 15.05 -11.43
CA ASP A 209 -8.75 15.97 -12.32
C ASP A 209 -7.26 16.16 -11.97
N GLY A 210 -6.81 15.62 -10.84
CA GLY A 210 -5.43 15.62 -10.40
C GLY A 210 -4.72 14.30 -10.69
N ARG A 211 -4.07 13.70 -9.69
CA ARG A 211 -3.27 12.48 -9.84
C ARG A 211 -3.43 11.52 -8.66
N LEU A 212 -3.13 10.24 -8.91
CA LEU A 212 -2.78 9.28 -7.88
C LEU A 212 -1.37 9.55 -7.35
N ARG A 213 -1.19 9.52 -6.04
CA ARG A 213 0.09 9.71 -5.35
C ARG A 213 0.42 8.45 -4.56
N VAL A 214 1.61 7.94 -4.77
CA VAL A 214 2.18 6.81 -4.05
C VAL A 214 3.31 7.36 -3.19
N LYS A 215 3.29 7.06 -1.89
CA LYS A 215 4.23 7.63 -0.94
C LYS A 215 4.99 6.51 -0.23
N ALA A 216 6.31 6.56 -0.27
CA ALA A 216 7.21 5.78 0.56
C ALA A 216 7.95 6.66 1.60
N TYR A 217 7.41 7.85 1.85
CA TYR A 217 8.00 8.91 2.68
C TYR A 217 7.01 9.44 3.75
N GLY A 218 5.88 8.77 3.98
CA GLY A 218 4.89 9.25 4.95
C GLY A 218 5.49 9.29 6.35
N ASP A 219 5.44 10.46 7.00
CA ASP A 219 5.96 10.62 8.35
C ASP A 219 5.08 9.87 9.36
N GLU A 220 5.70 9.29 10.39
CA GLU A 220 4.97 8.62 11.48
C GLU A 220 4.32 9.61 12.46
N ASP A 221 4.43 10.92 12.20
CA ASP A 221 4.12 11.95 13.18
C ASP A 221 2.68 11.92 13.68
N PHE A 222 2.55 12.04 15.02
CA PHE A 222 1.32 12.06 15.80
C PHE A 222 0.38 13.23 15.46
N ASP A 223 0.87 14.25 14.75
CA ASP A 223 0.09 15.43 14.34
C ASP A 223 -0.42 15.33 12.88
N SER A 224 -0.03 14.28 12.15
CA SER A 224 -0.52 14.02 10.79
C SER A 224 -1.77 13.14 10.84
N TRP A 225 -2.88 13.68 10.36
CA TRP A 225 -4.18 13.00 10.36
C TRP A 225 -4.27 12.07 9.14
N TYR A 226 -4.23 10.77 9.39
CA TYR A 226 -4.46 9.74 8.39
C TYR A 226 -5.92 9.25 8.51
N SER A 227 -6.52 8.71 7.45
CA SER A 227 -7.76 7.94 7.63
C SER A 227 -7.79 6.70 6.79
N PHE A 228 -8.35 5.65 7.35
CA PHE A 228 -8.74 4.49 6.59
C PHE A 228 -10.24 4.48 6.37
N ARG A 229 -10.66 4.30 5.14
CA ARG A 229 -11.96 3.69 4.84
C ARG A 229 -11.64 2.52 3.93
N GLY A 230 -11.47 1.35 4.55
CA GLY A 230 -10.90 0.19 3.88
C GLY A 230 -9.97 -0.56 4.82
N THR A 231 -10.51 -1.59 5.45
CA THR A 231 -9.79 -2.58 6.26
C THR A 231 -9.68 -3.86 5.45
N SER A 232 -8.66 -4.70 5.60
CA SER A 232 -8.62 -6.03 4.95
C SER A 232 -8.71 -7.16 5.97
N VAL A 233 -9.48 -8.20 5.63
CA VAL A 233 -9.29 -9.57 6.08
C VAL A 233 -8.42 -10.22 5.02
N VAL A 234 -7.22 -10.66 5.40
CA VAL A 234 -6.67 -11.86 4.76
C VAL A 234 -7.55 -12.98 5.23
N ALA A 235 -8.29 -13.60 4.31
CA ALA A 235 -9.01 -14.81 4.62
C ALA A 235 -8.07 -15.74 5.37
N LYS A 236 -8.36 -16.02 6.64
CA LYS A 236 -8.02 -17.32 7.18
C LYS A 236 -8.59 -18.28 6.17
N MET A 237 -7.71 -19.03 5.48
CA MET A 237 -8.11 -20.29 4.88
C MET A 237 -9.02 -20.95 5.92
N ARG A 238 -10.25 -21.28 5.53
CA ARG A 238 -10.92 -22.39 6.18
C ARG A 238 -9.94 -23.55 6.01
N SER A 239 -9.20 -23.86 7.06
CA SER A 239 -8.67 -25.21 7.21
C SER A 239 -9.89 -26.11 7.15
N VAL A 240 -9.97 -26.87 6.07
CA VAL A 240 -10.84 -28.05 6.00
C VAL A 240 -10.48 -28.97 7.16
#